data_AF-A0A7J9VHL6-F1
#
_entry.id   AF-A0A7J9VHL6-F1
#
_cell.length_a   1.000
_cell.length_b   1.000
_cell.length_c   1.000
_cell.angle_alpha   90.00
_cell.angle_beta   90.00
_cell.angle_gamma   90.00
#
_symmetry.space_group_name_H-M   'P 1'
#
loop_
_entity.id
_entity.type
_entity.pdbx_description
1 polymer ?
#
loop_
_entity_poly.entity_id
_entity_poly.type
_entity_poly.pdbx_seq_one_letter_code
_entity_poly.pdbx_strand_id
1 'polypeptide(L)'
;MARSRPGLPNHAVAELVWANLREVGPPRYGDAATEVAQAMQRATDTPPTEQPFLGALTDLVEPWEAERQVRELLPPAQRNWTSDDYVEMTWYAPTARLYVGRPALAPRPDGRPYPSWVMNALGGIPATIDPTVECAAKTIAGSLLDLLRDEQTLAGARAELHRRRAEYGDLAPLLPTDFTAPVDYGWPEYTGAGRPGTWCVPDPREASS
;
A
#
# COMPACT_ATOMS: atom_id res chain seq x y z
N MET A 1 -1.60 7.05 21.60
CA MET A 1 -0.45 7.10 20.66
C MET A 1 -0.12 5.68 20.25
N ALA A 2 0.02 5.41 18.95
CA ALA A 2 0.56 4.14 18.47
C ALA A 2 1.98 3.95 19.05
N ARG A 3 2.28 2.76 19.58
CA ARG A 3 3.60 2.42 20.14
C ARG A 3 4.49 1.79 19.06
N SER A 4 4.68 2.50 17.95
CA SER A 4 5.57 2.09 16.85
C SER A 4 6.80 2.98 16.79
N ARG A 5 7.97 2.40 16.51
CA ARG A 5 9.19 3.18 16.25
C ARG A 5 9.04 3.96 14.93
N PRO A 6 9.84 5.01 14.68
CA PRO A 6 9.85 5.67 13.38
C PRO A 6 10.42 4.72 12.31
N GLY A 7 10.01 4.89 11.05
CA GLY A 7 10.48 4.03 9.96
C GLY A 7 11.94 4.29 9.62
N LEU A 8 12.70 3.23 9.38
CA LEU A 8 14.07 3.31 8.88
C LEU A 8 14.07 3.19 7.35
N PRO A 9 14.63 4.18 6.63
CA PRO A 9 14.78 4.06 5.18
C PRO A 9 15.87 3.04 4.83
N ASN A 10 15.68 2.33 3.72
CA ASN A 10 16.71 1.48 3.13
C ASN A 10 16.79 1.78 1.62
N HIS A 11 17.73 2.64 1.24
CA HIS A 11 17.85 3.09 -0.14
C HIS A 11 18.31 1.96 -1.05
N ALA A 12 19.17 1.06 -0.58
CA ALA A 12 19.60 -0.10 -1.38
C ALA A 12 18.43 -0.97 -1.83
N VAL A 13 17.48 -1.29 -0.93
CA VAL A 13 16.27 -2.06 -1.32
C VAL A 13 15.31 -1.20 -2.14
N ALA A 14 15.17 0.09 -1.85
CA ALA A 14 14.29 0.98 -2.62
C ALA A 14 14.75 1.14 -4.08
N GLU A 15 16.05 1.30 -4.32
CA GLU A 15 16.66 1.38 -5.65
C GLU A 15 16.50 0.05 -6.41
N LEU A 16 16.69 -1.09 -5.73
CA LEU A 16 16.48 -2.41 -6.33
C LEU A 16 15.03 -2.62 -6.76
N VAL A 17 14.07 -2.30 -5.88
CA VAL A 17 12.64 -2.39 -6.18
C VAL A 17 12.26 -1.45 -7.31
N TRP A 18 12.83 -0.25 -7.34
CA TRP A 18 12.63 0.72 -8.42
C TRP A 18 13.17 0.21 -9.76
N ALA A 19 14.38 -0.37 -9.80
CA ALA A 19 14.94 -0.95 -11.00
C ALA A 19 14.04 -2.05 -11.58
N ASN A 20 13.53 -2.94 -10.71
CA ASN A 20 12.57 -3.98 -11.09
C ASN A 20 11.23 -3.39 -11.58
N LEU A 21 10.71 -2.35 -10.92
CA LEU A 21 9.48 -1.69 -11.37
C LEU A 21 9.63 -1.07 -12.76
N ARG A 22 10.79 -0.48 -13.05
CA ARG A 22 11.09 0.08 -14.38
C ARG A 22 11.13 -0.99 -15.45
N GLU A 23 11.66 -2.17 -15.14
CA GLU A 23 11.71 -3.30 -16.08
C GLU A 23 10.32 -3.88 -16.33
N VAL A 24 9.52 -4.06 -15.28
CA VAL A 24 8.12 -4.54 -15.37
C VAL A 24 7.23 -3.53 -16.08
N GLY A 25 7.43 -2.25 -15.80
CA GLY A 25 6.58 -1.15 -16.26
C GLY A 25 5.31 -0.98 -15.42
N PRO A 26 4.52 0.07 -15.72
CA PRO A 26 3.26 0.32 -15.03
C PRO A 26 2.18 -0.74 -15.36
N PRO A 27 1.08 -0.82 -14.58
CA PRO A 27 -0.09 -1.62 -14.92
C PRO A 27 -0.62 -1.32 -16.33
N ARG A 28 -1.03 -2.36 -17.06
CA ARG A 28 -1.61 -2.24 -18.40
C ARG A 28 -3.06 -2.67 -18.39
N TYR A 29 -3.96 -1.75 -18.71
CA TYR A 29 -5.39 -2.00 -18.77
C TYR A 29 -5.78 -2.39 -20.21
N GLY A 30 -6.28 -3.61 -20.39
CA GLY A 30 -6.74 -4.12 -21.68
C GLY A 30 -8.22 -3.80 -21.96
N ASP A 31 -8.72 -4.27 -23.10
CA ASP A 31 -10.08 -3.98 -23.59
C ASP A 31 -11.17 -4.31 -22.56
N ALA A 32 -11.08 -5.46 -21.88
CA ALA A 32 -12.03 -5.85 -20.84
C ALA A 32 -12.05 -4.86 -19.66
N ALA A 33 -10.89 -4.32 -19.27
CA ALA A 33 -10.80 -3.30 -18.23
C ALA A 33 -11.45 -1.99 -18.69
N THR A 34 -11.19 -1.61 -19.94
CA THR A 34 -11.77 -0.42 -20.59
C THR A 34 -13.29 -0.53 -20.69
N GLU A 35 -13.83 -1.68 -21.06
CA GLU A 35 -15.28 -1.93 -21.12
C GLU A 35 -15.95 -1.75 -19.75
N VAL A 36 -15.34 -2.30 -18.69
CA VAL A 36 -15.81 -2.13 -17.31
C VAL A 36 -15.76 -0.65 -16.91
N ALA A 37 -14.66 0.04 -17.18
CA ALA A 37 -14.49 1.44 -16.84
C ALA A 37 -15.52 2.34 -17.55
N GLN A 38 -15.76 2.09 -18.85
CA GLN A 38 -16.80 2.78 -19.61
C GLN A 38 -18.21 2.43 -19.14
N ALA A 39 -18.45 1.20 -18.65
CA ALA A 39 -19.71 0.84 -18.02
C ALA A 39 -19.95 1.65 -16.73
N MET A 40 -18.91 1.88 -15.91
CA MET A 40 -18.99 2.74 -14.73
C MET A 40 -19.26 4.21 -15.10
N GLN A 41 -18.64 4.70 -16.18
CA GLN A 41 -18.93 6.03 -16.72
C GLN A 41 -20.42 6.15 -17.08
N ARG A 42 -20.95 5.19 -17.87
CA ARG A 42 -22.38 5.15 -18.24
C ARG A 42 -23.30 5.07 -17.03
N ALA A 43 -22.98 4.22 -16.05
CA ALA A 43 -23.77 4.03 -14.83
C ALA A 43 -23.81 5.28 -13.92
N THR A 44 -22.93 6.25 -14.16
CA THR A 44 -22.85 7.51 -13.41
C THR A 44 -23.17 8.72 -14.28
N ASP A 45 -23.87 8.52 -15.39
CA ASP A 45 -24.24 9.57 -16.35
C ASP A 45 -23.02 10.38 -16.83
N THR A 46 -21.89 9.71 -17.00
CA THR A 46 -20.67 10.27 -17.62
C THR A 46 -20.52 9.68 -19.01
N PRO A 47 -20.33 10.50 -20.06
CA PRO A 47 -20.00 10.01 -21.38
C PRO A 47 -18.74 9.13 -21.34
N PRO A 48 -18.76 7.92 -21.91
CA PRO A 48 -17.59 7.05 -21.90
C PRO A 48 -16.44 7.66 -22.72
N THR A 49 -15.21 7.45 -22.27
CA THR A 49 -14.00 7.95 -22.95
C THR A 49 -13.14 6.79 -23.45
N GLU A 50 -12.32 7.06 -24.48
CA GLU A 50 -11.37 6.08 -25.02
C GLU A 50 -10.29 5.69 -24.00
N GLN A 51 -9.83 6.68 -23.21
CA GLN A 51 -8.93 6.49 -22.08
C GLN A 51 -9.72 6.75 -20.78
N PRO A 52 -10.40 5.74 -20.21
CA PRO A 52 -11.28 5.96 -19.07
C PRO A 52 -10.54 5.97 -17.72
N PHE A 53 -9.30 5.49 -17.67
CA PHE A 53 -8.49 5.44 -16.44
C PHE A 53 -7.68 6.71 -16.22
N LEU A 54 -7.38 7.00 -14.96
CA LEU A 54 -6.52 8.11 -14.57
C LEU A 54 -5.10 7.92 -15.13
N GLY A 55 -4.60 8.90 -15.90
CA GLY A 55 -3.29 8.82 -16.56
C GLY A 55 -2.11 8.57 -15.61
N ALA A 56 -2.19 9.11 -14.38
CA ALA A 56 -1.18 8.90 -13.34
C ALA A 56 -0.99 7.42 -12.95
N LEU A 57 -1.95 6.52 -13.27
CA LEU A 57 -1.81 5.08 -13.03
C LEU A 57 -0.80 4.41 -13.97
N THR A 58 -0.43 5.08 -15.06
CA THR A 58 0.56 4.61 -16.02
C THR A 58 1.88 5.39 -15.98
N ASP A 59 2.00 6.35 -15.07
CA ASP A 59 3.22 7.13 -14.89
C ASP A 59 4.11 6.49 -13.82
N LEU A 60 5.37 6.21 -14.18
CA LEU A 60 6.37 5.77 -13.22
C LEU A 60 7.04 6.98 -12.58
N VAL A 61 7.05 7.03 -11.25
CA VAL A 61 7.65 8.12 -10.47
C VAL A 61 8.85 7.59 -9.71
N GLU A 62 9.99 8.27 -9.82
CA GLU A 62 11.21 7.92 -9.09
C GLU A 62 10.98 8.03 -7.57
N PRO A 63 11.55 7.13 -6.74
CA PRO A 63 11.28 7.12 -5.30
C PRO A 63 11.58 8.45 -4.58
N TRP A 64 12.69 9.12 -4.94
CA TRP A 64 13.06 10.42 -4.36
C TRP A 64 12.14 11.55 -4.81
N GLU A 65 11.60 11.46 -6.03
CA GLU A 65 10.65 12.42 -6.55
C GLU A 65 9.28 12.24 -5.88
N ALA A 66 8.85 10.99 -5.65
CA ALA A 66 7.68 10.70 -4.85
C ALA A 66 7.84 11.20 -3.39
N GLU A 67 9.01 11.01 -2.78
CA GLU A 67 9.31 11.54 -1.45
C GLU A 67 9.28 13.08 -1.41
N ARG A 68 9.86 13.75 -2.42
CA ARG A 68 9.81 15.21 -2.57
C ARG A 68 8.37 15.71 -2.64
N GLN A 69 7.54 15.12 -3.50
CA GLN A 69 6.14 15.49 -3.65
C GLN A 69 5.36 15.30 -2.33
N VAL A 70 5.57 14.18 -1.64
CA VAL A 70 4.96 13.96 -0.31
C VAL A 70 5.45 15.01 0.68
N ARG A 71 6.73 15.36 0.67
CA ARG A 71 7.32 16.31 1.61
C ARG A 71 6.72 17.71 1.47
N GLU A 72 6.37 18.13 0.26
CA GLU A 72 5.74 19.43 -0.05
C GLU A 72 4.31 19.54 0.50
N LEU A 73 3.61 18.41 0.63
CA LEU A 73 2.24 18.37 1.13
C LEU A 73 2.15 18.39 2.67
N LEU A 74 3.27 18.23 3.35
CA LEU A 74 3.30 18.00 4.78
C LEU A 74 3.87 19.20 5.55
N PRO A 75 3.26 19.58 6.68
CA PRO A 75 3.79 20.65 7.53
C PRO A 75 5.29 20.44 7.87
N PRO A 76 6.11 21.50 7.95
CA PRO A 76 7.54 21.36 8.24
C PRO A 76 7.86 20.58 9.53
N ALA A 77 6.98 20.68 10.53
CA ALA A 77 7.13 19.98 11.80
C ALA A 77 6.77 18.47 11.71
N GLN A 78 6.02 18.05 10.68
CA GLN A 78 5.58 16.67 10.54
C GLN A 78 6.64 15.83 9.83
N ARG A 79 7.32 14.96 10.57
CA ARG A 79 8.40 14.13 10.01
C ARG A 79 7.90 12.86 9.32
N ASN A 80 6.78 12.31 9.79
CA ASN A 80 6.25 11.03 9.33
C ASN A 80 5.00 11.21 8.46
N TRP A 81 4.85 10.35 7.47
CA TRP A 81 3.70 10.31 6.57
C TRP A 81 2.99 8.96 6.68
N THR A 82 1.67 8.98 6.87
CA THR A 82 0.82 7.79 7.08
C THR A 82 1.12 7.01 8.37
N SER A 83 0.34 5.97 8.63
CA SER A 83 0.54 5.00 9.70
C SER A 83 0.35 3.60 9.12
N ASP A 84 1.36 2.76 9.23
CA ASP A 84 1.36 1.42 8.65
C ASP A 84 2.30 0.52 9.49
N ASP A 85 2.08 -0.78 9.49
CA ASP A 85 2.79 -1.72 10.37
C ASP A 85 4.22 -2.00 9.92
N TYR A 86 4.50 -1.89 8.61
CA TYR A 86 5.83 -2.11 8.05
C TYR A 86 6.88 -1.18 8.67
N VAL A 87 6.46 -0.04 9.21
CA VAL A 87 7.33 0.92 9.89
C VAL A 87 8.11 0.24 11.01
N GLU A 88 7.45 -0.63 11.78
CA GLU A 88 8.10 -1.42 12.82
C GLU A 88 9.00 -2.50 12.22
N MET A 89 8.58 -3.12 11.11
CA MET A 89 9.35 -4.15 10.38
C MET A 89 10.68 -3.63 9.84
N THR A 90 10.78 -2.33 9.52
CA THR A 90 12.02 -1.69 9.07
C THR A 90 13.17 -1.76 10.07
N TRP A 91 12.92 -2.07 11.34
CA TRP A 91 13.95 -2.26 12.37
C TRP A 91 14.53 -3.68 12.39
N TYR A 92 13.87 -4.64 11.74
CA TYR A 92 14.23 -6.05 11.78
C TYR A 92 14.85 -6.53 10.48
N ALA A 93 14.43 -5.97 9.34
CA ALA A 93 14.92 -6.38 8.03
C ALA A 93 14.99 -5.20 7.05
N PRO A 94 15.92 -5.24 6.07
CA PRO A 94 15.90 -4.31 4.96
C PRO A 94 14.52 -4.33 4.28
N THR A 95 13.89 -3.16 4.18
CA THR A 95 12.49 -3.02 3.78
C THR A 95 12.34 -1.88 2.79
N ALA A 96 11.51 -2.07 1.78
CA ALA A 96 11.01 -1.00 0.91
C ALA A 96 9.49 -1.07 0.81
N ARG A 97 8.86 0.08 0.51
CA ARG A 97 7.42 0.18 0.25
C ARG A 97 7.20 0.46 -1.22
N LEU A 98 6.50 -0.44 -1.90
CA LEU A 98 6.09 -0.28 -3.29
C LEU A 98 4.66 0.24 -3.35
N TYR A 99 4.43 1.28 -4.15
CA TYR A 99 3.09 1.75 -4.49
C TYR A 99 2.78 1.44 -5.94
N VAL A 100 1.68 0.71 -6.16
CA VAL A 100 1.04 0.58 -7.47
C VAL A 100 -0.36 1.16 -7.33
N GLY A 101 -0.73 2.08 -8.22
CA GLY A 101 -2.00 2.80 -8.14
C GLY A 101 -3.19 1.84 -8.25
N ARG A 102 -4.14 1.95 -7.33
CA ARG A 102 -5.45 1.28 -7.43
C ARG A 102 -6.18 1.77 -8.69
N PRO A 103 -6.92 0.91 -9.41
CA PRO A 103 -7.68 1.34 -10.58
C PRO A 103 -8.67 2.45 -10.22
N ALA A 104 -8.60 3.55 -10.97
CA ALA A 104 -9.41 4.73 -10.80
C ALA A 104 -9.71 5.37 -12.16
N LEU A 105 -10.91 5.92 -12.31
CA LEU A 105 -11.30 6.62 -13.54
C LEU A 105 -10.60 7.98 -13.66
N ALA A 106 -10.37 8.42 -14.90
CA ALA A 106 -10.00 9.80 -15.19
C ALA A 106 -11.10 10.74 -14.72
N PRO A 107 -10.77 11.97 -14.28
CA PRO A 107 -11.75 12.95 -13.80
C PRO A 107 -12.91 13.14 -14.78
N ARG A 108 -14.11 13.37 -14.25
CA ARG A 108 -15.28 13.65 -15.07
C ARG A 108 -15.08 14.97 -15.84
N PRO A 109 -15.60 15.10 -17.07
CA PRO A 109 -15.50 16.35 -17.84
C PRO A 109 -16.13 17.56 -17.13
N ASP A 110 -17.12 17.31 -16.26
CA ASP A 110 -17.81 18.33 -15.46
C ASP A 110 -17.07 18.69 -14.15
N GLY A 111 -15.89 18.11 -13.91
CA GLY A 111 -15.07 18.35 -12.71
C GLY A 111 -15.61 17.72 -11.43
N ARG A 112 -16.78 17.05 -11.46
CA ARG A 112 -17.33 16.37 -10.28
C ARG A 112 -16.53 15.09 -9.99
N PRO A 113 -16.43 14.67 -8.72
CA PRO A 113 -15.88 13.34 -8.41
C PRO A 113 -16.89 12.25 -8.79
N TYR A 114 -16.40 11.06 -9.13
CA TYR A 114 -17.27 9.88 -9.16
C TYR A 114 -17.73 9.52 -7.74
N PRO A 115 -18.91 8.91 -7.58
CA PRO A 115 -19.30 8.30 -6.33
C PRO A 115 -18.24 7.31 -5.83
N SER A 116 -18.00 7.27 -4.51
CA SER A 116 -16.96 6.42 -3.91
C SER A 116 -17.12 4.93 -4.23
N TRP A 117 -18.34 4.47 -4.47
CA TRP A 117 -18.60 3.08 -4.85
C TRP A 117 -17.94 2.69 -6.18
N VAL A 118 -17.68 3.65 -7.10
CA VAL A 118 -17.05 3.37 -8.40
C VAL A 118 -15.63 2.85 -8.20
N MET A 119 -14.81 3.55 -7.40
CA MET A 119 -13.45 3.10 -7.09
C MET A 119 -13.46 1.76 -6.34
N ASN A 120 -14.47 1.54 -5.49
CA ASN A 120 -14.64 0.26 -4.81
C ASN A 120 -14.97 -0.88 -5.79
N ALA A 121 -15.89 -0.65 -6.73
CA ALA A 121 -16.24 -1.62 -7.77
C ALA A 121 -15.03 -1.96 -8.65
N LEU A 122 -14.28 -0.95 -9.11
CA LEU A 122 -13.05 -1.16 -9.88
C LEU A 122 -11.99 -1.96 -9.09
N GLY A 123 -11.91 -1.77 -7.78
CA GLY A 123 -11.04 -2.57 -6.93
C GLY A 123 -11.51 -4.00 -6.67
N GLY A 124 -12.77 -4.32 -6.99
CA GLY A 124 -13.36 -5.66 -6.79
C GLY A 124 -13.57 -6.45 -8.08
N ILE A 125 -13.33 -5.85 -9.25
CA ILE A 125 -13.51 -6.50 -10.55
C ILE A 125 -12.13 -6.94 -11.08
N PRO A 126 -11.91 -8.26 -11.31
CA PRO A 126 -10.62 -8.80 -11.74
C PRO A 126 -10.01 -8.08 -12.95
N ALA A 127 -10.82 -7.83 -13.98
CA ALA A 127 -10.38 -7.15 -15.21
C ALA A 127 -9.72 -5.78 -14.95
N THR A 128 -10.06 -5.10 -13.85
CA THR A 128 -9.52 -3.79 -13.50
C THR A 128 -8.48 -3.82 -12.38
N ILE A 129 -8.60 -4.73 -11.41
CA ILE A 129 -7.64 -4.81 -10.29
C ILE A 129 -6.41 -5.68 -10.58
N ASP A 130 -6.57 -6.79 -11.31
CA ASP A 130 -5.51 -7.75 -11.57
C ASP A 130 -4.28 -7.13 -12.25
N PRO A 131 -4.40 -6.20 -13.22
CA PRO A 131 -3.22 -5.55 -13.81
C PRO A 131 -2.31 -4.86 -12.78
N THR A 132 -2.90 -4.32 -11.71
CA THR A 132 -2.16 -3.65 -10.64
C THR A 132 -1.48 -4.67 -9.72
N VAL A 133 -2.16 -5.78 -9.42
CA VAL A 133 -1.63 -6.88 -8.62
C VAL A 133 -0.48 -7.58 -9.35
N GLU A 134 -0.64 -7.83 -10.64
CA GLU A 134 0.41 -8.44 -11.47
C GLU A 134 1.67 -7.58 -11.56
N CYS A 135 1.51 -6.26 -11.77
CA CYS A 135 2.63 -5.32 -11.79
C CYS A 135 3.39 -5.35 -10.46
N ALA A 136 2.67 -5.27 -9.33
CA ALA A 136 3.26 -5.34 -7.99
C ALA A 136 3.96 -6.69 -7.76
N ALA A 137 3.28 -7.81 -8.09
CA ALA A 137 3.80 -9.16 -7.88
C ALA A 137 5.08 -9.41 -8.69
N LYS A 138 5.11 -9.02 -9.97
CA LYS A 138 6.30 -9.16 -10.83
C LYS A 138 7.47 -8.33 -10.28
N THR A 139 7.21 -7.09 -9.86
CA THR A 139 8.22 -6.20 -9.29
C THR A 139 8.82 -6.79 -8.00
N ILE A 140 7.96 -7.26 -7.10
CA ILE A 140 8.39 -7.86 -5.83
C ILE A 140 9.17 -9.16 -6.09
N ALA A 141 8.66 -10.02 -6.98
CA ALA A 141 9.30 -11.29 -7.30
C ALA A 141 10.70 -11.09 -7.91
N GLY A 142 10.84 -10.16 -8.86
CA GLY A 142 12.14 -9.82 -9.45
C GLY A 142 13.12 -9.30 -8.40
N SER A 143 12.67 -8.37 -7.55
CA SER A 143 13.50 -7.81 -6.46
C SER A 143 13.97 -8.89 -5.48
N LEU A 144 13.10 -9.84 -5.12
CA LEU A 144 13.46 -10.96 -4.26
C LEU A 144 14.47 -11.91 -4.94
N LEU A 145 14.29 -12.20 -6.23
CA LEU A 145 15.22 -13.02 -7.00
C LEU A 145 16.60 -12.37 -7.09
N ASP A 146 16.66 -11.05 -7.28
CA ASP A 146 17.92 -10.31 -7.31
C ASP A 146 18.62 -10.35 -5.95
N LEU A 147 17.90 -10.14 -4.84
CA LEU A 147 18.46 -10.27 -3.48
C LEU A 147 18.99 -11.69 -3.19
N LEU A 148 18.34 -12.72 -3.74
CA LEU A 148 18.77 -14.11 -3.57
C LEU A 148 19.98 -14.48 -4.43
N ARG A 149 20.23 -13.75 -5.52
CA ARG A 149 21.29 -14.05 -6.50
C ARG A 149 22.53 -13.17 -6.34
N ASP A 150 22.36 -11.95 -5.82
CA ASP A 150 23.43 -10.99 -5.62
C ASP A 150 23.69 -10.77 -4.12
N GLU A 151 24.67 -11.50 -3.60
CA GLU A 151 25.11 -11.38 -2.21
C GLU A 151 25.63 -9.97 -1.87
N GLN A 152 26.19 -9.24 -2.83
CA GLN A 152 26.72 -7.89 -2.58
C GLN A 152 25.58 -6.90 -2.34
N THR A 153 24.52 -6.95 -3.16
CA THR A 153 23.31 -6.13 -2.96
C THR A 153 22.66 -6.45 -1.61
N LEU A 154 22.52 -7.74 -1.27
CA LEU A 154 21.97 -8.15 0.04
C LEU A 154 22.83 -7.66 1.21
N ALA A 155 24.16 -7.78 1.10
CA ALA A 155 25.09 -7.29 2.12
C ALA A 155 25.01 -5.76 2.28
N GLY A 156 24.91 -5.02 1.18
CA GLY A 156 24.73 -3.56 1.18
C GLY A 156 23.44 -3.15 1.89
N ALA A 157 22.32 -3.81 1.56
CA ALA A 157 21.03 -3.57 2.20
C ALA A 157 21.06 -3.82 3.72
N ARG A 158 21.74 -4.90 4.16
CA ARG A 158 21.94 -5.21 5.60
C ARG A 158 22.85 -4.19 6.27
N ALA A 159 23.94 -3.81 5.64
CA ALA A 159 24.87 -2.80 6.17
C ALA A 159 24.18 -1.44 6.35
N GLU A 160 23.35 -1.02 5.38
CA GLU A 160 22.53 0.18 5.53
C GLU A 160 21.57 0.05 6.72
N LEU A 161 20.84 -1.07 6.86
CA LEU A 161 19.94 -1.26 8.01
C LEU A 161 20.68 -1.07 9.35
N HIS A 162 21.84 -1.71 9.53
CA HIS A 162 22.63 -1.58 10.77
C HIS A 162 23.08 -0.14 11.02
N ARG A 163 23.52 0.57 9.96
CA ARG A 163 23.89 1.98 10.04
C ARG A 163 22.71 2.86 10.44
N ARG A 164 21.54 2.67 9.80
CA ARG A 164 20.31 3.44 10.08
C ARG A 164 19.79 3.20 11.49
N ARG A 165 19.84 1.96 11.99
CA ARG A 165 19.53 1.66 13.40
C ARG A 165 20.42 2.47 14.35
N ALA A 166 21.74 2.49 14.11
CA ALA A 166 22.66 3.27 14.91
C ALA A 166 22.41 4.78 14.84
N GLU A 167 22.14 5.32 13.64
CA GLU A 167 21.78 6.75 13.43
C GLU A 167 20.54 7.16 14.23
N TYR A 168 19.58 6.24 14.38
CA TYR A 168 18.34 6.46 15.14
C TYR A 168 18.46 6.08 16.63
N GLY A 169 19.67 5.78 17.12
CA GLY A 169 19.93 5.49 18.53
C GLY A 169 19.57 4.08 18.98
N ASP A 170 19.46 3.14 18.03
CA ASP A 170 19.11 1.74 18.23
C ASP A 170 17.94 1.51 19.19
N LEU A 171 16.83 2.22 18.92
CA LEU A 171 15.64 2.21 19.77
C LEU A 171 15.15 0.78 19.99
N ALA A 172 15.10 0.38 21.26
CA ALA A 172 14.45 -0.85 21.68
C ALA A 172 12.96 -0.83 21.28
N PRO A 173 12.33 -1.99 21.08
CA PRO A 173 10.88 -2.08 20.90
C PRO A 173 10.13 -1.28 21.99
N LEU A 174 9.10 -0.54 21.58
CA LEU A 174 8.35 0.34 22.50
C LEU A 174 7.32 -0.41 23.36
N LEU A 175 7.08 -1.68 23.03
CA LEU A 175 6.26 -2.60 23.80
C LEU A 175 7.15 -3.43 24.74
N PRO A 176 6.70 -3.68 25.97
CA PRO A 176 7.32 -4.66 26.85
C PRO A 176 7.42 -6.03 26.19
N THR A 177 8.42 -6.82 26.57
CA THR A 177 8.64 -8.18 26.05
C THR A 177 7.53 -9.16 26.45
N ASP A 178 6.81 -8.86 27.53
CA ASP A 178 5.66 -9.62 28.04
C ASP A 178 4.31 -9.03 27.59
N PHE A 179 4.32 -8.07 26.64
CA PHE A 179 3.09 -7.52 26.09
C PHE A 179 2.28 -8.62 25.41
N THR A 180 1.08 -8.88 25.95
CA THR A 180 0.13 -9.82 25.35
C THR A 180 -0.59 -9.11 24.21
N ALA A 181 -0.44 -9.65 22.99
CA ALA A 181 -1.12 -9.09 21.83
C ALA A 181 -2.65 -9.16 22.02
N PRO A 182 -3.40 -8.13 21.60
CA PRO A 182 -4.86 -8.08 21.73
C PRO A 182 -5.54 -8.97 20.68
N VAL A 183 -5.16 -10.25 20.62
CA VAL A 183 -5.71 -11.23 19.67
C VAL A 183 -6.98 -11.90 20.17
N ASP A 184 -7.22 -11.83 21.48
CA ASP A 184 -8.37 -12.46 22.15
C ASP A 184 -9.63 -11.59 22.13
N TYR A 185 -9.58 -10.41 21.51
CA TYR A 185 -10.79 -9.63 21.28
C TYR A 185 -11.63 -10.33 20.21
N GLY A 186 -12.88 -10.64 20.55
CA GLY A 186 -13.81 -11.22 19.58
C GLY A 186 -14.00 -10.31 18.38
N TRP A 187 -13.94 -10.88 17.18
CA TRP A 187 -14.40 -10.18 15.98
C TRP A 187 -15.90 -9.91 16.09
N PRO A 188 -16.40 -8.79 15.52
CA PRO A 188 -17.84 -8.59 15.42
C PRO A 188 -18.49 -9.80 14.74
N GLU A 189 -19.40 -10.46 15.43
CA GLU A 189 -20.19 -11.52 14.81
C GLU A 189 -21.21 -10.88 13.87
N TYR A 190 -21.01 -11.10 12.57
CA TYR A 190 -22.02 -10.81 11.56
C TYR A 190 -23.11 -11.89 11.64
N THR A 191 -23.99 -11.79 12.62
CA THR A 191 -25.15 -12.69 12.72
C THR A 191 -26.07 -12.41 11.52
N GLY A 192 -25.99 -13.28 10.51
CA GLY A 192 -26.59 -13.14 9.18
C GLY A 192 -28.12 -13.21 9.14
N ALA A 193 -28.83 -12.58 10.07
CA ALA A 193 -30.29 -12.60 10.13
C ALA A 193 -30.93 -11.22 9.92
N GLY A 194 -30.30 -10.33 9.16
CA GLY A 194 -30.95 -9.12 8.62
C GLY A 194 -31.52 -8.14 9.67
N ARG A 195 -31.05 -8.20 10.93
CA ARG A 195 -31.45 -7.24 11.97
C ARG A 195 -30.47 -6.07 11.99
N PRO A 196 -30.86 -4.86 11.57
CA PRO A 196 -30.03 -3.69 11.74
C PRO A 196 -29.82 -3.42 13.25
N GLY A 197 -28.56 -3.27 13.67
CA GLY A 197 -28.21 -2.74 15.00
C GLY A 197 -27.72 -3.73 16.06
N THR A 198 -27.51 -5.01 15.74
CA THR A 198 -26.93 -5.97 16.69
C THR A 198 -25.51 -6.36 16.30
N TRP A 199 -24.57 -5.46 16.54
CA TRP A 199 -23.15 -5.79 16.63
C TRP A 199 -22.75 -5.67 18.10
N CYS A 200 -22.16 -6.70 18.68
CA CYS A 200 -21.50 -6.61 19.98
C CYS A 200 -20.00 -6.81 19.78
N VAL A 201 -19.20 -6.07 20.56
CA VAL A 201 -17.80 -6.43 20.81
C VAL A 201 -17.86 -7.31 22.06
N PRO A 202 -17.52 -8.61 21.98
CA PRO A 202 -17.55 -9.47 23.16
C PRO A 202 -16.63 -8.91 24.26
N ASP A 203 -17.10 -8.84 25.52
CA ASP A 203 -16.22 -8.51 26.64
C ASP A 203 -15.26 -9.70 26.82
N PRO A 204 -13.93 -9.52 26.72
CA PRO A 204 -12.97 -10.61 26.87
C PRO A 204 -13.05 -11.29 28.26
N ARG A 205 -13.72 -10.69 29.25
CA ARG A 205 -13.97 -11.30 30.56
C ARG A 205 -15.16 -12.25 30.62
N GLU A 206 -16.05 -12.22 29.63
CA GLU A 206 -17.23 -13.11 29.59
C GLU A 206 -16.94 -14.47 28.92
N ALA A 207 -15.86 -14.57 28.14
CA ALA A 207 -15.47 -15.80 27.45
C ALA A 207 -14.75 -16.84 28.33
N SER A 208 -14.55 -16.57 29.62
CA SER A 208 -13.89 -17.44 30.60
C SER A 208 -14.81 -17.97 31.71
N SER A 209 -16.13 -17.98 31.49
CA SER A 209 -17.10 -18.60 32.41
C SER A 209 -17.62 -19.94 31.90
#